data_AF-A0A953SU62-F1
#
_entry.id   AF-A0A953SU62-F1
#
_cell.length_a   1.000
_cell.length_b   1.000
_cell.length_c   1.000
_cell.angle_alpha   90.00
_cell.angle_beta   90.00
_cell.angle_gamma   90.00
#
_symmetry.space_group_name_H-M   'P 1'
#
loop_
_entity.id
_entity.type
_entity.pdbx_description
1 polymer ?
#
loop_
_entity_poly.entity_id
_entity_poly.type
_entity_poly.pdbx_seq_one_letter_code
_entity_poly.pdbx_strand_id
1 'polypeptide(L)' 'MSLSQIAKSIKASPTLKLNEKAAISRQKGDPEIHLGGGEPKTNCAQYVYYN' A
#
# COMPACT_ATOMS: atom_id res chain seq x y z
N MET A 1 8.61 26.66 9.45
CA MET A 1 7.86 25.73 10.32
C MET A 1 8.79 24.66 10.83
N SER A 2 8.78 24.37 12.14
CA SER A 2 9.56 23.28 12.72
C SER A 2 8.66 22.10 13.09
N LEU A 3 9.10 20.88 12.76
CA LEU A 3 8.42 19.66 13.19
C LEU A 3 8.54 19.49 14.72
N SER A 4 7.48 18.94 15.34
CA SER A 4 7.49 18.58 16.76
C SER A 4 8.52 17.49 17.05
N GLN A 5 8.94 17.37 18.31
CA GLN A 5 9.88 16.31 18.70
C GLN A 5 9.30 14.90 18.48
N ILE A 6 7.99 14.75 18.66
CA ILE A 6 7.27 13.50 18.37
C ILE A 6 7.33 13.18 16.87
N ALA A 7 7.11 14.16 16.00
CA ALA A 7 7.17 13.91 14.56
C ALA A 7 8.57 13.48 14.10
N LYS A 8 9.63 14.04 14.71
CA LYS A 8 11.03 13.67 14.41
C LYS A 8 11.40 12.26 14.85
N SER A 9 10.68 11.65 15.80
CA SER A 9 10.97 10.29 16.27
C SER A 9 10.33 9.19 15.41
N ILE A 10 9.36 9.56 14.55
CA ILE A 10 8.70 8.62 13.63
C ILE A 10 9.67 8.25 12.52
N LYS A 11 10.03 6.96 12.47
CA LYS A 11 10.91 6.41 11.43
C LYS A 11 10.14 6.16 10.14
N ALA A 12 10.86 6.16 9.03
CA ALA A 12 10.28 5.74 7.74
C ALA A 12 9.73 4.31 7.82
N SER A 13 8.56 4.09 7.23
CA SER A 13 7.92 2.77 7.24
C SER A 13 8.57 1.82 6.23
N PRO A 14 9.04 0.63 6.65
CA PRO A 14 9.56 -0.36 5.72
C PRO A 14 8.47 -0.94 4.81
N THR A 15 7.21 -1.01 5.26
CA THR A 15 6.10 -1.56 4.47
C THR A 15 5.67 -0.61 3.35
N LEU A 16 5.72 0.70 3.58
CA LEU A 16 5.46 1.70 2.53
C LEU A 16 6.45 1.55 1.37
N LYS A 17 7.74 1.41 1.69
CA LYS A 17 8.78 1.23 0.66
C LYS A 17 8.59 -0.05 -0.16
N LEU A 18 8.12 -1.13 0.45
CA LEU A 18 7.84 -2.39 -0.26
C LEU A 18 6.60 -2.25 -1.15
N ASN A 19 5.55 -1.61 -0.66
CA ASN A 19 4.31 -1.39 -1.41
C ASN A 19 4.51 -0.42 -2.59
N GLU A 20 5.35 0.61 -2.42
CA GLU A 20 5.74 1.53 -3.50
C GLU A 20 6.48 0.80 -4.62
N LYS A 21 7.42 -0.09 -4.30
CA LYS A 21 8.13 -0.89 -5.31
C LYS A 21 7.17 -1.78 -6.11
N ALA A 22 6.22 -2.42 -5.43
CA ALA A 22 5.19 -3.22 -6.08
C ALA A 22 4.26 -2.37 -6.95
N ALA A 23 3.91 -1.15 -6.51
CA ALA A 23 3.11 -0.24 -7.31
C ALA A 23 3.84 0.20 -8.60
N ILE A 24 5.13 0.51 -8.51
CA ILE A 24 5.96 0.88 -9.67
C ILE A 24 6.08 -0.28 -10.66
N SER A 25 6.34 -1.49 -10.16
CA SER A 25 6.42 -2.73 -10.97
C SER A 25 5.09 -3.00 -11.69
N ARG A 26 3.96 -2.93 -10.97
CA ARG A 26 2.61 -3.03 -11.57
C ARG A 26 2.36 -1.99 -12.66
N GLN A 27 2.74 -0.72 -12.45
CA GLN A 27 2.56 0.33 -13.45
C GLN A 27 3.38 0.11 -14.72
N LYS A 28 4.55 -0.54 -14.60
CA LYS A 28 5.38 -0.93 -15.74
C LYS A 28 4.80 -2.11 -16.53
N GLY A 29 3.84 -2.85 -15.95
CA GLY A 29 3.26 -4.05 -16.55
C GLY A 29 4.09 -5.31 -16.29
N ASP A 30 5.04 -5.27 -15.35
CA ASP A 30 5.80 -6.46 -14.96
C ASP A 30 4.87 -7.48 -14.28
N PRO A 31 4.98 -8.79 -14.60
CA PRO A 31 4.17 -9.81 -13.95
C PRO A 31 4.57 -9.95 -12.48
N GLU A 32 3.72 -9.44 -11.59
CA GLU A 32 3.97 -9.41 -10.15
C GLU A 32 2.77 -9.94 -9.35
N ILE A 33 3.05 -10.78 -8.34
CA ILE A 33 2.08 -11.24 -7.34
C ILE A 33 2.29 -10.44 -6.05
N HIS A 34 1.47 -9.41 -5.84
CA HIS A 34 1.56 -8.57 -4.64
C HIS A 34 0.61 -9.05 -3.55
N LEU A 35 1.18 -9.68 -2.51
CA LEU A 35 0.45 -10.18 -1.33
C LEU A 35 0.60 -9.28 -0.10
N GLY A 36 1.25 -8.11 -0.24
CA GLY A 36 1.50 -7.16 0.85
C GLY A 36 0.45 -6.06 1.00
N GLY A 37 -0.55 -6.02 0.12
CA GLY A 37 -1.62 -5.03 0.14
C GLY A 37 -2.56 -5.27 1.31
N GLY A 38 -2.86 -4.22 2.08
CA GLY A 38 -3.79 -4.30 3.22
C GLY A 38 -5.26 -4.09 2.84
N GLU A 39 -5.53 -3.59 1.63
CA GLU A 39 -6.89 -3.32 1.16
C GLU A 39 -7.47 -4.55 0.45
N PRO A 40 -8.78 -4.80 0.61
CA PRO A 40 -9.46 -5.85 -0.13
C PRO A 40 -9.39 -5.57 -1.64
N LYS A 41 -9.19 -6.63 -2.43
CA LYS A 41 -9.17 -6.52 -3.90
C LYS A 41 -10.51 -6.07 -4.48
N THR A 42 -11.60 -6.48 -3.85
CA THR A 42 -12.97 -6.17 -4.29
C THR A 42 -13.51 -4.99 -3.51
N ASN A 43 -14.24 -4.12 -4.18
CA ASN A 43 -15.00 -3.07 -3.49
C ASN A 43 -16.17 -3.70 -2.72
N CYS A 44 -16.68 -2.97 -1.71
CA CYS A 44 -17.78 -3.43 -0.87
C CYS A 44 -19.05 -3.78 -1.68
N ALA A 45 -19.29 -3.08 -2.79
CA ALA A 45 -20.45 -3.32 -3.65
C ALA A 45 -20.37 -4.67 -4.38
N GLN A 46 -19.19 -5.08 -4.84
CA GLN A 46 -19.00 -6.37 -5.51
C GLN A 46 -19.34 -7.55 -4.59
N TYR A 47 -19.06 -7.45 -3.29
CA TYR A 47 -19.32 -8.55 -2.36
C TYR A 47 -20.82 -8.90 -2.24
N VAL A 48 -21.71 -7.92 -2.45
CA VAL A 48 -23.18 -8.09 -2.36
C VAL A 48 -23.74 -8.85 -3.56
N TYR A 49 -23.05 -8.86 -4.71
CA TYR A 49 -23.51 -9.55 -5.92
C TYR A 49 -23.05 -11.01 -6.03
N TYR A 50 -22.16 -11.48 -5.16
CA TYR A 50 -21.58 -12.83 -5.21
C TYR A 50 -22.05 -13.75 -4.06
N ASN A 51 -23.04 -13.33 -3.26
CA ASN A 51 -23.70 -14.12 -2.21
C ASN A 51 -25.23 -14.08 -2.39
#